data_AF-A0A8T7KV93-F1
#
_entry.id   AF-A0A8T7KV93-F1
#
_cell.length_a   1.000
_cell.length_b   1.000
_cell.length_c   1.000
_cell.angle_alpha   90.00
_cell.angle_beta   90.00
_cell.angle_gamma   90.00
#
_symmetry.space_group_name_H-M   'P 1'
#
loop_
_entity.id
_entity.type
_entity.pdbx_description
1 polymer ?
#
loop_
_entity_poly.entity_id
_entity_poly.type
_entity_poly.pdbx_seq_one_letter_code
_entity_poly.pdbx_strand_id
1 'polypeptide(L)'
;MAKLRLNAAFTSASGKLDTLVLRRAHNGQMTLIKLADMSKVKWSKAQKDHRLRFKQAVAYAKAAMAEPAARAQYEKEAAKKRNALSIWRSRIISKTGIYWQNKTKTSRKFETFGT
;
A
#
# COMPACT_ATOMS: atom_id res chain seq x y z
N MET A 1 1.57 1.91 20.04
CA MET A 1 2.67 1.94 19.05
C MET A 1 3.73 2.90 19.54
N ALA A 2 4.95 2.44 19.80
CA ALA A 2 6.03 3.32 20.24
C ALA A 2 6.49 4.19 19.07
N LYS A 3 6.29 5.51 19.19
CA LYS A 3 6.80 6.50 18.23
C LYS A 3 8.26 6.78 18.59
N LEU A 4 9.19 6.03 18.00
CA LEU A 4 10.62 6.26 18.22
C LEU A 4 11.11 7.37 17.28
N ARG A 5 11.82 8.36 17.84
CA ARG A 5 12.67 9.26 17.06
C ARG A 5 13.90 8.48 16.62
N LEU A 6 13.85 7.87 15.43
CA LEU A 6 14.96 7.12 14.87
C LEU A 6 16.01 8.10 14.30
N ASN A 7 17.28 7.85 14.61
CA ASN A 7 18.43 8.60 14.07
C ASN A 7 18.41 8.64 12.54
N ALA A 8 19.03 9.67 11.94
CA ALA A 8 19.07 9.88 10.49
C ALA A 8 19.52 8.63 9.70
N ALA A 9 20.39 7.80 10.28
CA ALA A 9 20.85 6.53 9.71
C ALA A 9 19.72 5.52 9.39
N PHE A 10 18.58 5.58 10.08
CA PHE A 10 17.44 4.68 9.88
C PHE A 10 16.37 5.27 8.96
N THR A 11 16.55 6.50 8.47
CA THR A 11 15.55 7.12 7.60
C THR A 11 15.42 6.34 6.31
N SER A 12 16.51 5.93 5.66
CA SER A 12 16.50 5.13 4.41
C SER A 12 16.36 3.62 4.63
N ALA A 13 16.46 3.14 5.87
CA ALA A 13 16.44 1.72 6.18
C ALA A 13 15.01 1.15 6.08
N SER A 14 14.86 0.06 5.33
CA SER A 14 13.63 -0.72 5.28
C SER A 14 13.98 -2.21 5.26
N GLY A 15 13.18 -3.03 5.95
CA GLY A 15 13.42 -4.47 6.01
C GLY A 15 13.27 -5.07 7.39
N LYS A 16 13.68 -6.34 7.48
CA LYS A 16 13.65 -7.14 8.71
C LYS A 16 15.02 -7.08 9.39
N LEU A 17 15.03 -6.70 10.67
CA LEU A 17 16.16 -6.78 11.58
C LEU A 17 15.81 -7.80 12.67
N ASP A 18 16.20 -9.05 12.46
CA ASP A 18 15.92 -10.18 13.36
C ASP A 18 14.43 -10.28 13.78
N THR A 19 14.07 -9.94 15.02
CA THR A 19 12.69 -9.95 15.52
C THR A 19 11.92 -8.65 15.29
N LEU A 20 12.52 -7.69 14.59
CA LEU A 20 11.96 -6.37 14.34
C LEU A 20 11.83 -6.10 12.84
N VAL A 21 10.86 -5.29 12.46
CA VAL A 21 10.63 -4.83 11.09
C VAL A 21 10.57 -3.32 11.09
N LEU A 22 11.41 -2.71 10.27
CA LEU A 22 11.40 -1.30 9.98
C LEU A 22 10.47 -1.06 8.79
N ARG A 23 9.39 -0.31 9.01
CA ARG A 23 8.43 0.07 7.97
C ARG A 23 8.25 1.59 7.94
N ARG A 24 8.32 2.15 6.74
CA ARG A 24 7.90 3.53 6.49
C ARG A 24 6.38 3.57 6.24
N ALA A 25 5.67 4.37 7.01
CA ALA A 25 4.27 4.65 6.79
C ALA A 25 4.08 5.65 5.63
N HIS A 26 2.86 5.72 5.09
CA HIS A 26 2.53 6.59 3.95
C HIS A 26 2.72 8.09 4.25
N ASN A 27 2.68 8.47 5.53
CA ASN A 27 2.93 9.83 6.02
C ASN A 27 4.43 10.13 6.23
N GLY A 28 5.33 9.25 5.79
CA GLY A 28 6.78 9.41 5.94
C GLY A 28 7.34 9.04 7.32
N GLN A 29 6.49 8.72 8.30
CA GLN A 29 6.94 8.31 9.62
C GLN A 29 7.48 6.87 9.60
N MET A 30 8.56 6.64 10.32
CA MET A 30 9.13 5.31 10.49
C MET A 30 8.55 4.62 11.72
N THR A 31 8.19 3.35 11.57
CA THR A 31 7.67 2.51 12.65
C THR A 31 8.54 1.26 12.77
N LEU A 32 8.92 0.95 14.00
CA LEU A 32 9.54 -0.32 14.37
C LEU A 32 8.46 -1.27 14.89
N ILE A 33 8.35 -2.44 14.27
CA ILE A 33 7.31 -3.42 14.58
C ILE A 33 7.98 -4.72 15.03
N LYS A 34 7.61 -5.23 16.20
CA LYS A 34 8.01 -6.57 16.61
C LYS A 34 7.28 -7.61 15.77
N LEU A 35 8.03 -8.54 15.18
CA LEU A 35 7.48 -9.68 14.46
C LEU A 35 6.70 -10.57 15.44
N ALA A 36 5.54 -11.03 14.98
CA ALA A 36 4.81 -12.07 15.70
C ALA A 36 5.66 -13.34 15.73
N ASP A 37 5.69 -14.02 16.89
CA ASP A 37 6.28 -15.35 17.00
C ASP A 37 5.37 -16.36 16.29
N MET A 38 5.86 -16.89 15.18
CA MET A 38 5.12 -17.85 14.35
C MET A 38 5.58 -19.30 14.58
N SER A 39 6.50 -19.56 15.53
CA SER A 39 7.10 -20.88 15.75
C SER A 39 6.10 -21.96 16.16
N LYS A 40 5.06 -21.57 16.91
CA LYS A 40 4.02 -22.48 17.42
C LYS A 40 2.80 -22.57 16.50
N VAL A 41 2.81 -21.89 15.35
CA VAL A 41 1.64 -21.80 14.46
C VAL A 41 1.54 -23.05 13.59
N LYS A 42 0.47 -23.83 13.79
CA LYS A 42 0.13 -24.97 12.94
C LYS A 42 -0.68 -24.50 11.73
N TRP A 43 -0.06 -24.56 10.55
CA TRP A 43 -0.70 -24.18 9.30
C TRP A 43 -1.66 -25.26 8.80
N SER A 44 -2.86 -24.86 8.36
CA SER A 44 -3.79 -25.75 7.66
C SER A 44 -3.24 -26.17 6.29
N LYS A 45 -3.78 -27.25 5.70
CA LYS A 45 -3.39 -27.71 4.36
C LYS A 45 -3.56 -26.60 3.31
N ALA A 46 -4.71 -25.93 3.32
CA ALA A 46 -5.00 -24.83 2.41
C ALA A 46 -3.99 -23.67 2.55
N GLN A 47 -3.60 -23.31 3.78
CA GLN A 47 -2.61 -22.27 4.03
C GLN A 47 -1.22 -22.65 3.51
N LYS A 48 -0.81 -23.92 3.68
CA LYS A 48 0.46 -24.43 3.15
C LYS A 48 0.47 -24.41 1.63
N ASP A 49 -0.61 -24.85 0.99
CA ASP A 49 -0.73 -24.88 -0.47
C ASP A 49 -0.71 -23.47 -1.06
N HIS A 50 -1.41 -22.52 -0.43
CA HIS A 50 -1.36 -21.13 -0.84
C HIS A 50 0.05 -20.54 -0.72
N ARG A 51 0.76 -20.81 0.40
CA ARG A 51 2.15 -20.39 0.58
C ARG A 51 3.09 -20.98 -0.48
N LEU A 52 2.89 -22.25 -0.84
CA LEU A 52 3.68 -22.92 -1.89
C LEU A 52 3.45 -22.26 -3.25
N ARG A 53 2.18 -22.06 -3.63
CA ARG A 53 1.82 -21.36 -4.88
C ARG A 53 2.41 -19.95 -4.92
N PHE A 54 2.33 -19.22 -3.81
CA PHE A 54 2.91 -17.89 -3.71
C PHE A 54 4.44 -17.91 -3.86
N LYS A 55 5.13 -18.89 -3.25
CA LYS A 55 6.58 -19.06 -3.40
C LYS A 55 6.97 -19.31 -4.86
N GLN A 56 6.21 -20.15 -5.56
CA GLN A 56 6.44 -20.44 -6.99
C GLN A 56 6.20 -19.19 -7.85
N ALA A 57 5.11 -18.45 -7.61
CA ALA A 57 4.80 -17.23 -8.34
C ALA A 57 5.90 -16.16 -8.14
N VAL A 58 6.40 -16.00 -6.91
CA VAL A 58 7.51 -15.07 -6.64
C VAL A 58 8.80 -15.51 -7.34
N ALA A 59 9.11 -16.80 -7.35
CA ALA A 59 10.29 -17.32 -8.05
C ALA A 59 10.19 -17.07 -9.57
N TYR A 60 9.04 -17.35 -10.16
CA TYR A 60 8.76 -17.06 -11.57
C TYR A 60 8.90 -15.56 -11.86
N ALA A 61 8.28 -14.70 -11.06
CA ALA A 61 8.35 -13.25 -11.25
C ALA A 61 9.79 -12.74 -11.15
N LYS A 62 10.60 -13.26 -10.22
CA LYS A 62 12.02 -12.91 -10.11
C LYS A 62 12.81 -13.33 -11.35
N ALA A 63 12.57 -14.53 -11.87
CA ALA A 63 13.21 -15.00 -13.10
C ALA A 63 12.80 -14.15 -14.31
N ALA A 64 11.51 -13.85 -14.46
CA ALA A 64 11.00 -13.02 -15.55
C ALA A 64 11.55 -11.58 -15.51
N MET A 65 11.81 -11.03 -14.33
CA MET A 65 12.40 -9.70 -14.16
C MET A 65 13.93 -9.69 -14.35
N ALA A 66 14.60 -10.84 -14.32
CA ALA A 66 16.02 -10.95 -14.62
C ALA A 66 16.28 -10.87 -16.14
N GLU A 67 15.35 -11.36 -16.96
CA GLU A 67 15.40 -11.29 -18.42
C GLU A 67 15.05 -9.87 -18.93
N PRO A 68 15.98 -9.15 -19.60
CA PRO A 68 15.78 -7.75 -19.98
C PRO A 68 14.58 -7.51 -20.91
N ALA A 69 14.34 -8.44 -21.84
CA ALA A 69 13.24 -8.34 -22.80
C ALA A 69 11.86 -8.46 -22.14
N ALA A 70 11.71 -9.46 -21.25
CA ALA A 70 10.48 -9.66 -20.49
C ALA A 70 10.22 -8.49 -19.53
N ARG A 71 11.27 -8.03 -18.83
CA ARG A 71 11.20 -6.86 -17.95
C ARG A 71 10.69 -5.61 -18.67
N ALA A 72 11.23 -5.30 -19.85
CA ALA A 72 10.83 -4.11 -20.60
C ALA A 72 9.34 -4.15 -21.00
N GLN A 73 8.81 -5.33 -21.32
CA GLN A 73 7.39 -5.50 -21.59
C GLN A 73 6.54 -5.26 -20.35
N TYR A 74 6.91 -5.85 -19.21
CA TYR A 74 6.20 -5.63 -17.94
C TYR A 74 6.24 -4.17 -17.47
N GLU A 75 7.35 -3.47 -17.66
CA GLU A 75 7.46 -2.05 -17.32
C GLU A 75 6.54 -1.18 -18.18
N LYS A 76 6.44 -1.47 -19.50
CA LYS A 76 5.50 -0.78 -20.40
C LYS A 76 4.04 -1.01 -19.99
N GLU A 77 3.69 -2.24 -19.64
CA GLU A 77 2.33 -2.55 -19.16
C GLU A 77 2.03 -1.90 -17.82
N ALA A 78 2.98 -1.88 -16.89
CA ALA A 78 2.85 -1.24 -15.59
C ALA A 78 2.62 0.28 -15.74
N ALA A 79 3.33 0.93 -16.66
CA ALA A 79 3.14 2.35 -16.96
C ALA A 79 1.72 2.66 -17.46
N LYS A 80 1.18 1.84 -18.38
CA LYS A 80 -0.20 1.97 -18.88
C LYS A 80 -1.21 1.84 -17.74
N LYS A 81 -1.07 0.83 -16.88
CA LYS A 81 -1.96 0.58 -15.74
C LYS A 81 -1.89 1.71 -14.71
N ARG A 82 -0.70 2.26 -14.45
CA ARG A 82 -0.52 3.40 -13.53
C ARG A 82 -1.25 4.66 -14.03
N ASN A 83 -1.18 4.93 -15.34
CA ASN A 83 -1.89 6.05 -15.95
C ASN A 83 -3.42 5.85 -15.91
N ALA A 84 -3.90 4.63 -16.14
CA ALA A 84 -5.33 4.33 -16.00
C ALA A 84 -5.81 4.54 -14.55
N LEU A 85 -5.02 4.11 -13.56
CA LEU A 85 -5.34 4.27 -12.15
C LEU A 85 -5.30 5.74 -11.70
N SER A 86 -4.38 6.55 -12.23
CA SER A 86 -4.32 7.99 -11.93
C SER A 86 -5.55 8.72 -12.48
N ILE A 87 -5.97 8.41 -13.72
CA ILE A 87 -7.18 8.95 -14.33
C ILE A 87 -8.42 8.56 -13.51
N TRP A 88 -8.52 7.28 -13.12
CA TRP A 88 -9.63 6.80 -12.30
C TRP A 88 -9.68 7.48 -10.93
N ARG A 89 -8.52 7.62 -10.26
CA ARG A 89 -8.41 8.34 -8.98
C ARG A 89 -8.82 9.81 -9.12
N SER A 90 -8.35 10.52 -10.15
CA SER A 90 -8.74 11.91 -10.40
C SER A 90 -10.23 12.07 -10.65
N ARG A 91 -10.85 11.11 -11.36
CA ARG A 91 -12.31 11.10 -11.62
C ARG A 91 -13.12 10.82 -10.35
N ILE A 92 -12.64 9.99 -9.44
CA ILE A 92 -13.31 9.78 -8.15
C ILE A 92 -13.19 11.03 -7.30
N ILE A 93 -11.99 11.60 -7.16
CA ILE A 93 -11.76 12.79 -6.35
C ILE A 93 -12.59 13.97 -6.87
N SER A 94 -12.72 14.15 -8.19
CA SER A 94 -13.58 15.20 -8.76
C SER A 94 -15.07 14.94 -8.49
N LYS A 95 -15.57 13.71 -8.63
CA LYS A 95 -16.96 13.37 -8.29
C LYS A 95 -17.26 13.52 -6.80
N THR A 96 -16.35 13.09 -5.92
CA THR A 96 -16.52 13.25 -4.47
C THR A 96 -16.34 14.70 -4.01
N GLY A 97 -15.46 15.46 -4.65
CA GLY A 97 -15.28 16.90 -4.40
C GLY A 97 -16.52 17.71 -4.81
N ILE A 98 -17.14 17.38 -5.93
CA ILE A 98 -18.42 17.96 -6.36
C ILE A 98 -19.54 17.55 -5.39
N TYR A 99 -19.57 16.29 -4.93
CA TYR A 99 -20.55 15.83 -3.95
C TYR A 99 -20.45 16.57 -2.60
N TRP A 100 -19.24 16.84 -2.11
CA TRP A 100 -19.01 17.61 -0.89
C TRP A 100 -19.27 19.13 -1.07
N GLN A 101 -18.90 19.73 -2.21
CA GLN A 101 -19.22 21.14 -2.50
C GLN A 101 -20.73 21.39 -2.68
N ASN A 102 -21.46 20.42 -3.23
CA ASN A 102 -22.91 20.55 -3.40
C ASN A 102 -23.67 20.38 -2.08
N LYS A 103 -23.18 19.52 -1.16
CA LYS A 103 -23.77 19.34 0.19
C LYS A 103 -23.62 20.59 1.06
N THR A 104 -22.49 21.29 0.98
CA THR A 104 -22.25 22.53 1.75
C THR A 104 -22.99 23.74 1.20
N LYS A 105 -23.35 23.75 -0.10
CA LYS A 105 -24.23 24.78 -0.69
C LYS A 105 -25.72 24.54 -0.39
N THR A 106 -26.15 23.29 -0.25
CA THR A 106 -27.56 22.98 0.12
C THR A 106 -27.82 23.19 1.60
N SER A 107 -26.84 22.99 2.48
CA SER A 107 -27.01 23.23 3.92
C SER A 107 -27.01 24.72 4.31
N ARG A 108 -26.44 25.61 3.50
CA ARG A 108 -26.40 27.06 3.78
C ARG A 108 -27.68 27.82 3.39
N LYS A 109 -28.66 27.16 2.75
CA LYS A 109 -29.97 27.76 2.40
C LYS A 109 -31.06 27.53 3.45
N PHE A 110 -30.79 26.80 4.54
CA PHE A 110 -31.78 26.46 5.56
C PHE A 110 -31.62 27.23 6.91
N GLU A 111 -30.72 28.21 6.99
CA GLU A 111 -30.46 28.98 8.24
C GLU A 111 -30.97 30.43 8.21
N THR A 112 -31.93 30.77 7.35
CA THR A 112 -32.59 32.09 7.38
C THR A 112 -34.11 31.98 7.42
N PHE A 113 -34.66 31.14 8.29
CA PHE A 113 -36.05 31.24 8.75
C PHE A 113 -36.14 30.60 10.14
N GLY A 114 -36.14 31.43 11.19
CA GLY A 114 -36.42 30.98 12.55
C GLY A 114 -35.57 31.65 13.62
N THR A 115 -35.84 32.92 13.91
CA THR A 115 -36.33 33.47 15.20
C THR A 115 -36.51 34.97 15.02
#